data_AF-Q1MQD4-F1
#
_entry.id   AF-Q1MQD4-F1
#
_cell.length_a   1.000
_cell.length_b   1.000
_cell.length_c   1.000
_cell.angle_alpha   90.00
_cell.angle_beta   90.00
_cell.angle_gamma   90.00
#
_symmetry.space_group_name_H-M   'P 1'
#
loop_
_entity.id
_entity.type
_entity.pdbx_description
1 polymer ?
#
loop_
_entity_poly.entity_id
_entity_poly.type
_entity_poly.pdbx_seq_one_letter_code
_entity_poly.pdbx_strand_id
1 'polypeptide(L)'
;MKNSWPLIISISFIILITGCATKTICIIDQQEFSVMYRHLAPLLWNKNVVDNNGYYQEQINKKLSPKIGEYLFQHLPVNLTSPTTKTNVLTFAQSQNPYTKITITHYGFSFQDNKRKIQIKLIAQTDWFNKGNNDWIILYHVHSSNISTNYYLILPHPKESLPIEPQLIAICDELNNTCTIINDNSTNIQNFGTSYFEVEPEIYSIISSPKKQNIQENKETTVTINQLQK
;
A
#
# COMPACT_ATOMS: atom_id res chain seq x y z
N MET A 1 -21.75 25.37 -67.63
CA MET A 1 -22.51 25.81 -66.44
C MET A 1 -21.88 25.15 -65.23
N LYS A 2 -21.45 25.97 -64.27
CA LYS A 2 -20.95 25.56 -62.93
C LYS A 2 -22.05 24.81 -62.17
N ASN A 3 -21.65 23.95 -61.23
CA ASN A 3 -22.13 23.83 -59.84
C ASN A 3 -21.82 22.41 -59.34
N SER A 4 -20.70 22.21 -58.67
CA SER A 4 -20.51 22.33 -57.21
C SER A 4 -20.87 21.04 -56.48
N TRP A 5 -19.84 20.23 -56.22
CA TRP A 5 -19.83 19.21 -55.16
C TRP A 5 -20.05 19.85 -53.78
N PRO A 6 -20.69 19.17 -52.83
CA PRO A 6 -20.38 19.35 -51.43
C PRO A 6 -19.47 18.22 -50.94
N LEU A 7 -18.23 18.59 -50.64
CA LEU A 7 -17.32 17.89 -49.75
C LEU A 7 -18.04 17.68 -48.40
N ILE A 8 -18.46 16.45 -48.11
CA ILE A 8 -18.85 16.05 -46.76
C ILE A 8 -17.55 15.83 -45.99
N ILE A 9 -16.97 16.92 -45.46
CA ILE A 9 -15.99 16.87 -44.39
C ILE A 9 -16.79 16.60 -43.12
N SER A 10 -17.12 15.34 -42.86
CA SER A 10 -17.65 14.94 -41.56
C SER A 10 -16.48 14.83 -40.61
N ILE A 11 -16.21 15.93 -39.92
CA ILE A 11 -15.27 16.07 -38.82
C ILE A 11 -15.46 14.90 -37.85
N SER A 12 -14.52 13.95 -37.85
CA SER A 12 -14.42 12.96 -36.79
C SER A 12 -14.11 13.70 -35.50
N PHE A 13 -15.16 13.98 -34.73
CA PHE A 13 -15.08 14.50 -33.38
C PHE A 13 -14.56 13.35 -32.49
N ILE A 14 -13.23 13.15 -32.49
CA ILE A 14 -12.55 12.33 -31.50
C ILE A 14 -12.64 13.11 -30.20
N ILE A 15 -13.68 12.83 -29.42
CA ILE A 15 -13.72 13.19 -28.01
C ILE A 15 -12.67 12.31 -27.34
N LEU A 16 -11.44 12.80 -27.24
CA LEU A 16 -10.52 12.34 -26.20
C LEU A 16 -11.17 12.74 -24.87
N ILE A 17 -12.10 11.91 -24.39
CA ILE A 17 -12.46 11.88 -22.99
C ILE A 17 -11.17 11.43 -22.31
N THR A 18 -10.31 12.38 -21.96
CA THR A 18 -9.27 12.17 -20.94
C THR A 18 -10.00 12.04 -19.62
N GLY A 19 -10.78 10.96 -19.47
CA GLY A 19 -11.13 10.46 -18.16
C GLY A 19 -9.79 10.15 -17.51
N CYS A 20 -9.50 10.83 -16.40
CA CYS A 20 -8.38 10.47 -15.55
C CYS A 20 -8.64 9.02 -15.14
N ALA A 21 -8.05 8.06 -15.84
CA ALA A 21 -8.34 6.66 -15.63
C ALA A 21 -7.88 6.30 -14.22
N THR A 22 -8.80 5.81 -13.39
CA THR A 22 -8.48 5.33 -12.05
C THR A 22 -7.41 4.26 -12.15
N LYS A 23 -6.38 4.37 -11.31
CA LYS A 23 -5.30 3.41 -11.26
C LYS A 23 -5.81 2.07 -10.79
N THR A 24 -5.22 1.00 -11.33
CA THR A 24 -5.46 -0.32 -10.77
C THR A 24 -4.73 -0.47 -9.44
N ILE A 25 -5.39 -1.13 -8.48
CA ILE A 25 -4.82 -1.47 -7.19
C ILE A 25 -4.88 -2.98 -6.98
N CYS A 26 -3.78 -3.60 -6.57
CA CYS A 26 -3.77 -4.99 -6.13
C CYS A 26 -3.83 -4.98 -4.61
N ILE A 27 -4.90 -5.50 -4.02
CA ILE A 27 -5.06 -5.57 -2.56
C ILE A 27 -4.45 -6.88 -2.06
N ILE A 28 -3.64 -6.79 -1.00
CA ILE A 28 -2.96 -7.95 -0.38
C ILE A 28 -3.64 -8.31 0.94
N ASP A 29 -3.98 -7.31 1.75
CA ASP A 29 -4.69 -7.48 3.02
C ASP A 29 -5.97 -6.63 2.98
N GLN A 30 -7.10 -7.27 2.69
CA GLN A 30 -8.40 -6.61 2.51
C GLN A 30 -8.84 -5.87 3.78
N GLN A 31 -8.59 -6.46 4.95
CA GLN A 31 -9.01 -5.88 6.22
C GLN A 31 -8.23 -4.58 6.49
N GLU A 32 -6.91 -4.63 6.39
CA GLU A 32 -6.07 -3.45 6.62
C GLU A 32 -6.29 -2.39 5.55
N PHE A 33 -6.51 -2.81 4.29
CA PHE A 33 -6.85 -1.87 3.22
C PHE A 33 -8.16 -1.14 3.50
N SER A 34 -9.20 -1.85 3.96
CA SER A 34 -10.50 -1.25 4.29
C SER A 34 -10.39 -0.26 5.45
N VAL A 35 -9.57 -0.57 6.47
CA VAL A 35 -9.28 0.37 7.55
C VAL A 35 -8.57 1.61 7.02
N MET A 36 -7.50 1.43 6.24
CA MET A 36 -6.76 2.54 5.63
C MET A 36 -7.68 3.41 4.75
N TYR A 37 -8.50 2.79 3.90
CA TYR A 37 -9.38 3.47 2.96
C TYR A 37 -10.32 4.45 3.67
N ARG A 38 -10.96 4.04 4.77
CA ARG A 38 -11.85 4.91 5.55
C ARG A 38 -11.17 6.17 6.07
N HIS A 39 -9.90 6.07 6.44
CA HIS A 39 -9.16 7.22 6.96
C HIS A 39 -8.51 8.07 5.86
N LEU A 40 -8.12 7.45 4.76
CA LEU A 40 -7.26 8.05 3.74
C LEU A 40 -7.96 8.26 2.39
N ALA A 41 -9.29 8.10 2.30
CA ALA A 41 -10.05 8.28 1.07
C ALA A 41 -9.72 9.59 0.31
N PRO A 42 -9.59 10.77 0.97
CA PRO A 42 -9.20 12.00 0.27
C PRO A 42 -7.82 11.92 -0.41
N LEU A 43 -6.85 11.25 0.23
CA LEU A 43 -5.52 11.06 -0.31
C LEU A 43 -5.54 10.08 -1.49
N LEU A 44 -6.27 8.96 -1.34
CA LEU A 44 -6.40 7.96 -2.41
C LEU A 44 -7.08 8.55 -3.65
N TRP A 45 -8.08 9.40 -3.45
CA TRP A 45 -8.74 10.13 -4.53
C TRP A 45 -7.78 11.09 -5.23
N ASN A 46 -7.04 11.90 -4.47
CA ASN A 46 -6.03 12.81 -5.02
C ASN A 46 -4.91 12.08 -5.79
N LYS A 47 -4.64 10.81 -5.45
CA LYS A 47 -3.66 9.96 -6.15
C LYS A 47 -4.27 9.17 -7.32
N ASN A 48 -5.55 9.39 -7.64
CA ASN A 48 -6.34 8.64 -8.63
C ASN A 48 -6.37 7.13 -8.37
N VAL A 49 -6.22 6.70 -7.11
CA VAL A 49 -6.35 5.29 -6.71
C VAL A 49 -7.82 4.91 -6.59
N VAL A 50 -8.66 5.86 -6.17
CA VAL A 50 -10.12 5.73 -6.13
C VAL A 50 -10.75 6.85 -6.95
N ASP A 51 -11.93 6.61 -7.51
CA ASP A 51 -12.69 7.58 -8.28
C ASP A 51 -13.50 8.54 -7.39
N ASN A 52 -14.23 9.47 -8.02
CA ASN A 52 -15.05 10.47 -7.32
C ASN A 52 -16.19 9.87 -6.47
N ASN A 53 -16.56 8.61 -6.73
CA ASN A 53 -17.59 7.89 -5.99
C ASN A 53 -16.97 6.96 -4.92
N GLY A 54 -15.64 6.90 -4.81
CA GLY A 54 -14.94 6.02 -3.88
C GLY A 54 -14.66 4.61 -4.42
N TYR A 55 -14.96 4.32 -5.69
CA TYR A 55 -14.67 3.02 -6.29
C TYR A 55 -13.21 2.94 -6.73
N TYR A 56 -12.63 1.74 -6.66
CA TYR A 56 -11.29 1.45 -7.15
C TYR A 56 -11.31 0.26 -8.10
N GLN A 57 -10.35 0.20 -9.02
CA GLN A 57 -10.22 -0.91 -9.94
C GLN A 57 -9.25 -1.95 -9.39
N GLU A 58 -9.77 -3.08 -8.91
CA GLU A 58 -8.92 -4.13 -8.35
C GLU A 58 -8.22 -4.96 -9.45
N GLN A 59 -6.92 -5.16 -9.30
CA GLN A 59 -6.12 -6.08 -10.13
C GLN A 59 -6.12 -7.49 -9.50
N ILE A 60 -7.12 -8.28 -9.89
CA ILE A 60 -7.24 -9.69 -9.53
C ILE A 60 -6.29 -10.48 -10.47
N ASN A 61 -5.42 -11.35 -9.93
CA ASN A 61 -4.43 -12.20 -10.66
C ASN A 61 -2.96 -11.72 -10.72
N LYS A 62 -2.51 -10.80 -9.86
CA LYS A 62 -1.07 -10.54 -9.74
C LYS A 62 -0.41 -11.64 -8.89
N LYS A 63 0.54 -12.38 -9.48
CA LYS A 63 1.35 -13.35 -8.72
C LYS A 63 2.39 -12.59 -7.90
N LEU A 64 2.14 -12.40 -6.60
CA LEU A 64 3.12 -11.84 -5.69
C LEU A 64 4.17 -12.88 -5.28
N SER A 65 5.38 -12.41 -5.00
CA SER A 65 6.43 -13.26 -4.42
C SER A 65 6.08 -13.58 -2.97
N PRO A 66 6.18 -14.85 -2.52
CA PRO A 66 5.97 -15.21 -1.12
C PRO A 66 7.11 -14.73 -0.20
N LYS A 67 8.17 -14.11 -0.74
CA LYS A 67 9.34 -13.64 0.02
C LYS A 67 9.33 -12.14 0.34
N ILE A 68 8.19 -11.47 0.17
CA ILE A 68 8.11 -10.02 0.39
C ILE A 68 8.38 -9.66 1.85
N GLY A 69 7.86 -10.44 2.81
CA GLY A 69 8.12 -10.20 4.23
C GLY A 69 9.60 -10.30 4.60
N GLU A 70 10.31 -11.28 4.04
CA GLU A 70 11.77 -11.42 4.20
C GLU A 70 12.51 -10.23 3.59
N TYR A 71 12.13 -9.81 2.38
CA TYR A 71 12.71 -8.65 1.71
C TYR A 71 12.53 -7.37 2.56
N LEU A 72 11.31 -7.12 3.05
CA LEU A 72 11.02 -5.97 3.91
C LEU A 72 11.88 -6.03 5.19
N PHE A 73 11.99 -7.18 5.83
CA PHE A 73 12.80 -7.33 7.04
C PHE A 73 14.29 -7.03 6.80
N GLN A 74 14.83 -7.47 5.66
CA GLN A 74 16.24 -7.29 5.32
C GLN A 74 16.60 -5.85 4.96
N HIS A 75 15.71 -5.13 4.27
CA HIS A 75 16.04 -3.87 3.61
C HIS A 75 15.37 -2.63 4.20
N LEU A 76 14.28 -2.79 4.97
CA LEU A 76 13.56 -1.65 5.52
C LEU A 76 14.32 -1.06 6.73
N PRO A 77 14.54 0.27 6.80
CA PRO A 77 15.21 0.91 7.93
C PRO A 77 14.34 0.87 9.19
N VAL A 78 14.96 0.85 10.38
CA VAL A 78 14.20 0.85 11.67
C VAL A 78 13.54 2.17 12.03
N ASN A 79 13.92 3.26 11.38
CA ASN A 79 13.40 4.60 11.64
C ASN A 79 12.56 5.09 10.47
N LEU A 80 11.31 4.64 10.42
CA LEU A 80 10.38 4.92 9.31
C LEU A 80 9.54 6.19 9.51
N THR A 81 9.62 6.82 10.68
CA THR A 81 8.75 7.94 11.06
C THR A 81 9.40 9.30 10.88
N SER A 82 10.69 9.33 10.52
CA SER A 82 11.44 10.58 10.42
C SER A 82 12.01 10.75 9.02
N PRO A 83 11.79 11.91 8.35
CA PRO A 83 12.47 12.27 7.12
C PRO A 83 13.94 12.55 7.46
N THR A 84 14.74 11.51 7.67
CA THR A 84 16.11 11.69 8.12
C THR A 84 17.08 11.49 6.98
N THR A 85 17.79 12.57 6.67
CA THR A 85 18.98 12.71 5.81
C THR A 85 20.21 11.92 6.30
N LYS A 86 20.03 10.83 7.06
CA LYS A 86 21.13 10.10 7.70
C LYS A 86 21.53 8.90 6.87
N THR A 87 22.74 8.95 6.34
CA THR A 87 23.40 7.95 5.49
C THR A 87 23.77 6.63 6.19
N ASN A 88 23.21 6.31 7.36
CA ASN A 88 23.57 5.08 8.09
C ASN A 88 22.46 4.58 9.03
N VAL A 89 21.23 4.45 8.53
CA VAL A 89 20.13 3.86 9.31
C VAL A 89 20.19 2.34 9.18
N LEU A 90 20.30 1.64 10.31
CA LEU A 90 20.25 0.18 10.35
C LEU A 90 18.90 -0.32 9.81
N THR A 91 18.92 -1.44 9.09
CA THR A 91 17.70 -2.19 8.75
C THR A 91 17.20 -2.98 9.95
N PHE A 92 15.95 -3.46 9.91
CA PHE A 92 15.41 -4.34 10.96
C PHE A 92 16.25 -5.61 11.15
N ALA A 93 16.74 -6.19 10.05
CA ALA A 93 17.65 -7.32 10.11
C ALA A 93 18.97 -6.97 10.81
N GLN A 94 19.50 -5.77 10.64
CA GLN A 94 20.74 -5.32 11.27
C GLN A 94 20.56 -4.87 12.74
N SER A 95 19.34 -4.50 13.15
CA SER A 95 19.07 -4.01 14.50
C SER A 95 18.74 -5.10 15.53
N GLN A 96 18.87 -6.37 15.14
CA GLN A 96 18.56 -7.51 16.01
C GLN A 96 19.50 -7.56 17.23
N ASN A 97 18.96 -8.02 18.36
CA ASN A 97 19.73 -8.38 19.54
C ASN A 97 19.21 -9.71 20.13
N PRO A 98 19.90 -10.32 21.10
CA PRO A 98 19.52 -11.62 21.65
C PRO A 98 18.11 -11.71 22.26
N TYR A 99 17.49 -10.57 22.58
CA TYR A 99 16.15 -10.49 23.16
C TYR A 99 15.07 -10.17 22.13
N THR A 100 15.45 -9.89 20.88
CA THR A 100 14.50 -9.59 19.80
C THR A 100 13.73 -10.84 19.41
N LYS A 101 12.40 -10.76 19.39
CA LYS A 101 11.52 -11.79 18.81
C LYS A 101 11.08 -11.36 17.42
N ILE A 102 11.17 -12.28 16.46
CA ILE A 102 10.90 -12.00 15.05
C ILE A 102 9.99 -13.07 14.48
N THR A 103 9.02 -12.65 13.69
CA THR A 103 8.16 -13.55 12.92
C THR A 103 8.00 -12.99 11.52
N ILE A 104 8.42 -13.73 10.50
CA ILE A 104 8.31 -13.31 9.10
C ILE A 104 7.12 -14.05 8.47
N THR A 105 6.28 -13.33 7.74
CA THR A 105 5.18 -13.89 6.94
C THR A 105 5.47 -13.65 5.46
N HIS A 106 4.59 -14.13 4.56
CA HIS A 106 4.80 -13.91 3.12
C HIS A 106 4.85 -12.43 2.74
N TYR A 107 4.07 -11.59 3.41
CA TYR A 107 3.83 -10.19 3.03
C TYR A 107 4.17 -9.19 4.13
N GLY A 108 4.92 -9.61 5.15
CA GLY A 108 5.27 -8.75 6.27
C GLY A 108 6.13 -9.43 7.31
N PHE A 109 6.32 -8.75 8.44
CA PHE A 109 6.99 -9.32 9.60
C PHE A 109 6.56 -8.63 10.90
N SER A 110 6.77 -9.30 12.02
CA SER A 110 6.71 -8.72 13.36
C SER A 110 8.10 -8.69 13.96
N PHE A 111 8.42 -7.60 14.65
CA PHE A 111 9.67 -7.38 15.37
C PHE A 111 9.33 -6.88 16.76
N GLN A 112 9.81 -7.55 17.80
CA GLN A 112 9.55 -7.16 19.18
C GLN A 112 10.85 -7.10 19.95
N ASP A 113 11.11 -5.95 20.59
CA ASP A 113 12.18 -5.77 21.56
C ASP A 113 11.59 -5.49 22.95
N ASN A 114 12.43 -5.05 23.90
CA ASN A 114 12.02 -4.75 25.26
C ASN A 114 11.21 -3.44 25.41
N LYS A 115 11.15 -2.61 24.37
CA LYS A 115 10.48 -1.31 24.39
C LYS A 115 9.17 -1.33 23.61
N ARG A 116 9.11 -2.08 22.52
CA ARG A 116 8.01 -2.02 21.56
C ARG A 116 7.82 -3.32 20.78
N LYS A 117 6.60 -3.51 20.31
CA LYS A 117 6.23 -4.47 19.27
C LYS A 117 5.92 -3.71 17.99
N ILE A 118 6.52 -4.15 16.91
CA ILE A 118 6.34 -3.60 15.56
C ILE A 118 5.74 -4.69 14.69
N GLN A 119 4.78 -4.32 13.86
CA GLN A 119 4.26 -5.14 12.79
C GLN A 119 4.30 -4.36 11.48
N ILE A 120 4.95 -4.94 10.48
CA ILE A 120 4.99 -4.43 9.11
C ILE A 120 4.13 -5.36 8.25
N LYS A 121 3.22 -4.79 7.46
CA LYS A 121 2.42 -5.52 6.47
C LYS A 121 2.41 -4.78 5.14
N LEU A 122 2.58 -5.50 4.04
CA LEU A 122 2.19 -5.03 2.71
C LEU A 122 0.66 -5.12 2.61
N ILE A 123 -0.01 -3.99 2.39
CA ILE A 123 -1.48 -3.93 2.34
C ILE A 123 -2.00 -3.87 0.92
N ALA A 124 -1.30 -3.15 0.02
CA ALA A 124 -1.70 -3.00 -1.37
C ALA A 124 -0.52 -2.63 -2.27
N GLN A 125 -0.71 -2.75 -3.58
CA GLN A 125 0.22 -2.30 -4.62
C GLN A 125 -0.51 -1.49 -5.69
N THR A 126 -0.04 -0.28 -5.99
CA THR A 126 -0.56 0.58 -7.06
C THR A 126 0.56 1.48 -7.60
N ASP A 127 0.42 2.02 -8.81
CA ASP A 127 1.38 2.97 -9.38
C ASP A 127 1.25 4.33 -8.70
N TRP A 128 1.73 4.46 -7.46
CA TRP A 128 1.53 5.65 -6.63
C TRP A 128 2.20 6.87 -7.26
N PHE A 129 3.40 6.69 -7.81
CA PHE A 129 4.22 7.77 -8.39
C PHE A 129 4.02 8.02 -9.88
N ASN A 130 3.10 7.32 -10.57
CA ASN A 130 2.88 7.43 -12.03
C ASN A 130 4.11 7.08 -12.86
N LYS A 131 4.86 6.06 -12.43
CA LYS A 131 6.08 5.58 -13.10
C LYS A 131 5.83 4.33 -13.96
N GLY A 132 4.61 3.80 -13.97
CA GLY A 132 4.24 2.57 -14.67
C GLY A 132 4.58 1.27 -13.93
N ASN A 133 5.14 1.35 -12.72
CA ASN A 133 5.40 0.22 -11.84
C ASN A 133 4.60 0.37 -10.54
N ASN A 134 4.09 -0.74 -9.99
CA ASN A 134 3.37 -0.66 -8.72
C ASN A 134 4.35 -0.49 -7.56
N ASP A 135 4.17 0.62 -6.87
CA ASP A 135 4.71 0.92 -5.55
C ASP A 135 3.95 0.14 -4.48
N TRP A 136 4.55 0.01 -3.31
CA TRP A 136 4.02 -0.79 -2.21
C TRP A 136 3.45 0.12 -1.14
N ILE A 137 2.18 -0.08 -0.81
CA ILE A 137 1.56 0.54 0.34
C ILE A 137 1.77 -0.40 1.53
N ILE A 138 2.41 0.09 2.58
CA ILE A 138 2.68 -0.69 3.78
C ILE A 138 2.04 -0.06 5.01
N LEU A 139 1.58 -0.93 5.91
CA LEU A 139 1.25 -0.59 7.28
C LEU A 139 2.48 -0.84 8.15
N TYR A 140 2.87 0.17 8.92
CA TYR A 140 3.81 0.07 10.03
C TYR A 140 3.07 0.35 11.33
N HIS A 141 2.68 -0.72 12.01
CA HIS A 141 1.99 -0.65 13.29
C HIS A 141 3.00 -0.75 14.43
N VAL A 142 3.05 0.26 15.28
CA VAL A 142 3.90 0.33 16.47
C VAL A 142 3.04 0.26 17.72
N HIS A 143 3.30 -0.73 18.56
CA HIS A 143 2.72 -0.86 19.87
C HIS A 143 3.81 -0.65 20.94
N SER A 144 3.66 0.39 21.74
CA SER A 144 4.60 0.77 22.80
C SER A 144 3.82 1.06 24.07
N SER A 145 4.01 0.23 25.10
CA SER A 145 3.25 0.30 26.36
C SER A 145 1.73 0.26 26.10
N ASN A 146 1.01 1.35 26.37
CA ASN A 146 -0.44 1.43 26.19
C ASN A 146 -0.86 2.20 24.93
N ILE A 147 0.08 2.51 24.05
CA ILE A 147 -0.14 3.33 22.86
C ILE A 147 0.14 2.49 21.62
N SER A 148 -0.84 2.44 20.72
CA SER A 148 -0.72 1.88 19.39
C SER A 148 -0.82 2.99 18.35
N THR A 149 0.07 2.98 17.36
CA THR A 149 0.08 3.95 16.27
C THR A 149 0.32 3.26 14.95
N ASN A 150 -0.54 3.56 13.98
CA ASN A 150 -0.45 3.07 12.61
C ASN A 150 0.17 4.13 11.71
N TYR A 151 1.29 3.80 11.10
CA TYR A 151 1.95 4.62 10.09
C TYR A 151 1.70 3.99 8.74
N TYR A 152 1.13 4.74 7.80
CA TYR A 152 0.97 4.31 6.41
C TYR A 152 2.12 4.90 5.59
N LEU A 153 2.84 4.04 4.90
CA LEU A 153 4.02 4.40 4.11
C LEU A 153 3.88 3.90 2.68
N ILE A 154 4.48 4.63 1.75
CA ILE A 154 4.66 4.23 0.36
C ILE A 154 6.12 3.88 0.15
N LEU A 155 6.38 2.68 -0.33
CA LEU A 155 7.70 2.26 -0.78
C LEU A 155 7.70 2.33 -2.30
N PRO A 156 8.61 3.12 -2.91
CA PRO A 156 8.86 3.03 -4.33
C PRO A 156 9.10 1.57 -4.74
N HIS A 157 8.76 1.22 -5.98
CA HIS A 157 8.99 -0.13 -6.49
C HIS A 157 10.39 -0.64 -6.08
N PRO A 158 10.53 -1.79 -5.38
CA PRO A 158 11.74 -2.08 -4.59
C PRO A 158 13.05 -2.22 -5.38
N LYS A 159 12.99 -2.31 -6.71
CA LYS A 159 14.18 -2.31 -7.59
C LYS A 159 14.65 -0.91 -7.99
N GLU A 160 13.85 0.12 -7.75
CA GLU A 160 14.13 1.50 -8.16
C GLU A 160 14.90 2.29 -7.09
N SER A 161 14.90 1.86 -5.83
CA SER A 161 15.46 2.66 -4.72
C SER A 161 16.07 1.76 -3.65
N LEU A 162 17.40 1.60 -3.72
CA LEU A 162 18.22 1.05 -2.65
C LEU A 162 19.26 2.10 -2.20
N PRO A 163 19.38 2.40 -0.89
CA PRO A 163 18.56 1.89 0.22
C PRO A 163 17.07 2.27 0.07
N ILE A 164 16.17 1.48 0.69
CA ILE A 164 14.73 1.77 0.62
C ILE A 164 14.47 3.07 1.37
N GLU A 165 13.91 4.06 0.67
CA GLU A 165 13.46 5.32 1.23
C GLU A 165 11.92 5.36 1.23
N PRO A 166 11.28 4.95 2.32
CA PRO A 166 9.84 4.93 2.42
C PRO A 166 9.31 6.35 2.66
N GLN A 167 8.24 6.70 1.96
CA GLN A 167 7.53 7.95 2.13
C GLN A 167 6.39 7.77 3.12
N LEU A 168 6.39 8.53 4.22
CA LEU A 168 5.27 8.57 5.17
C LEU A 168 4.12 9.38 4.60
N ILE A 169 2.93 8.79 4.57
CA ILE A 169 1.71 9.43 4.02
C ILE A 169 0.62 9.65 5.05
N ALA A 170 0.61 8.90 6.16
CA ALA A 170 -0.32 9.15 7.25
C ALA A 170 0.16 8.55 8.58
N ILE A 171 -0.31 9.16 9.67
CA ILE A 171 -0.14 8.68 11.05
C ILE A 171 -1.53 8.61 11.67
N CYS A 172 -1.89 7.45 12.19
CA CYS A 172 -3.18 7.20 12.82
C CYS A 172 -3.00 6.71 14.26
N ASP A 173 -3.58 7.44 15.21
CA ASP A 173 -3.65 7.05 16.61
C ASP A 173 -4.87 6.16 16.84
N GLU A 174 -4.64 4.92 17.28
CA GLU A 174 -5.73 3.98 17.53
C GLU A 174 -6.58 4.36 18.76
N LEU A 175 -5.99 5.02 19.76
CA LEU A 175 -6.69 5.39 20.99
C LEU A 175 -7.73 6.47 20.73
N ASN A 176 -7.35 7.48 19.96
CA ASN A 176 -8.20 8.62 19.64
C ASN A 176 -8.98 8.45 18.33
N ASN A 177 -8.69 7.38 17.58
CA ASN A 177 -9.24 7.12 16.24
C ASN A 177 -9.07 8.32 15.29
N THR A 178 -7.93 8.99 15.39
CA THR A 178 -7.60 10.17 14.59
C THR A 178 -6.48 9.85 13.61
N CYS A 179 -6.55 10.42 12.41
CA CYS A 179 -5.52 10.27 11.39
C CYS A 179 -5.07 11.63 10.88
N THR A 180 -3.76 11.79 10.79
CA THR A 180 -3.10 12.93 10.18
C THR A 180 -2.50 12.49 8.85
N ILE A 181 -2.96 13.09 7.76
CA ILE A 181 -2.41 12.86 6.41
C ILE A 181 -1.22 13.79 6.18
N ILE A 182 -0.15 13.26 5.58
CA ILE A 182 1.07 13.98 5.24
C ILE A 182 1.10 14.18 3.72
N ASN A 183 0.99 15.43 3.29
CA ASN A 183 0.97 15.80 1.87
C ASN A 183 2.37 16.08 1.32
N ASP A 184 2.60 15.69 0.06
CA ASP A 184 3.87 15.83 -0.66
C ASP A 184 4.38 17.27 -0.80
N ASN A 185 3.52 18.29 -0.68
CA ASN A 185 3.87 19.67 -1.07
C ASN A 185 3.52 20.78 -0.07
N SER A 186 3.11 20.47 1.16
CA SER A 186 3.04 21.50 2.21
C SER A 186 2.90 20.89 3.59
N THR A 187 3.45 21.58 4.58
CA THR A 187 3.20 21.45 6.02
C THR A 187 1.72 21.64 6.41
N ASN A 188 0.75 21.46 5.50
CA ASN A 188 -0.66 21.45 5.82
C ASN A 188 -1.06 20.07 6.35
N ILE A 189 -1.10 20.01 7.68
CA ILE A 189 -1.73 18.96 8.46
C ILE A 189 -3.24 19.07 8.22
N GLN A 190 -3.83 18.12 7.50
CA GLN A 190 -5.28 17.98 7.43
C GLN A 190 -5.70 16.90 8.42
N ASN A 191 -6.36 17.33 9.49
CA ASN A 191 -7.03 16.44 10.43
C ASN A 191 -8.38 16.06 9.83
N PHE A 192 -8.48 14.84 9.33
CA PHE A 192 -9.77 14.31 8.90
C PHE A 192 -10.37 13.56 10.09
N GLY A 193 -11.50 14.09 10.61
CA GLY A 193 -12.39 13.30 11.45
C GLY A 193 -13.01 12.15 10.62
N THR A 194 -13.59 11.17 11.29
CA THR A 194 -14.10 9.91 10.73
C THR A 194 -15.28 10.03 9.74
N SER A 195 -15.58 11.23 9.21
CA SER A 195 -16.79 11.48 8.41
C SER A 195 -16.55 11.48 6.90
N TYR A 196 -15.80 10.52 6.38
CA TYR A 196 -15.78 10.28 4.93
C TYR A 196 -16.04 8.80 4.66
N PHE A 197 -17.22 8.54 4.08
CA PHE A 197 -17.79 7.25 3.69
C PHE A 197 -18.23 6.36 4.86
N GLU A 198 -19.50 6.53 5.25
CA GLU A 198 -20.28 5.58 6.06
C GLU A 198 -20.76 4.37 5.23
N VAL A 199 -20.31 4.27 3.98
CA VAL A 199 -20.66 3.20 3.04
C VAL A 199 -19.48 2.23 3.00
N GLU A 200 -19.72 0.98 3.42
CA GLU A 200 -18.77 -0.12 3.15
C GLU A 200 -18.48 -0.16 1.65
N PRO A 201 -17.20 -0.22 1.22
CA PRO A 201 -16.88 -0.20 -0.21
C PRO A 201 -17.45 -1.45 -0.90
N GLU A 202 -18.41 -1.25 -1.82
CA GLU A 202 -18.89 -2.32 -2.69
C GLU A 202 -17.80 -2.69 -3.72
N ILE A 203 -17.36 -3.95 -3.67
CA ILE A 203 -16.33 -4.51 -4.53
C ILE A 203 -16.94 -4.82 -5.91
N TYR A 204 -16.61 -4.02 -6.93
CA TYR A 204 -16.82 -4.44 -8.32
C TYR A 204 -15.62 -5.25 -8.82
N SER A 205 -15.67 -6.57 -8.59
CA SER A 205 -14.77 -7.49 -9.29
C SER A 205 -15.17 -7.56 -10.77
N ILE A 206 -14.34 -7.07 -11.67
CA ILE A 206 -14.51 -7.38 -13.09
C ILE A 206 -14.01 -8.80 -13.29
N ILE A 207 -14.93 -9.77 -13.17
CA ILE A 207 -14.68 -11.17 -13.48
C ILE A 207 -14.38 -11.28 -14.97
N SER A 208 -13.11 -11.27 -15.36
CA SER A 208 -12.71 -11.95 -16.59
C SER A 208 -12.76 -13.45 -16.28
N SER A 209 -13.79 -14.12 -16.81
CA SER A 209 -14.14 -15.50 -16.46
C SER A 209 -12.94 -16.46 -16.54
N PRO A 210 -12.57 -17.16 -15.45
CA PRO A 210 -11.77 -18.36 -15.55
C PRO A 210 -12.69 -19.58 -15.62
N LYS A 211 -12.44 -20.46 -16.61
CA LYS A 211 -13.00 -21.81 -16.63
C LYS A 211 -12.65 -22.53 -15.32
N LYS A 212 -13.66 -23.20 -14.73
CA LYS A 212 -13.54 -24.06 -13.54
C LYS A 212 -12.31 -24.97 -13.62
N GLN A 213 -11.42 -24.86 -12.63
CA GLN A 213 -10.54 -25.96 -12.23
C GLN A 213 -10.58 -26.11 -10.71
N ASN A 214 -10.75 -27.35 -10.27
CA ASN A 214 -10.98 -27.79 -8.90
C ASN A 214 -9.90 -27.30 -7.93
N ILE A 215 -10.33 -26.76 -6.80
CA ILE A 215 -9.48 -26.44 -5.65
C ILE A 215 -9.33 -27.73 -4.84
N GLN A 216 -8.11 -28.28 -4.81
CA GLN A 216 -7.70 -29.19 -3.75
C GLN A 216 -7.16 -28.36 -2.57
N GLU A 217 -7.82 -28.57 -1.45
CA GLU A 217 -7.51 -28.08 -0.11
C GLU A 217 -6.06 -28.49 0.28
N ASN A 218 -5.19 -27.51 0.55
CA ASN A 218 -3.83 -27.77 1.02
C ASN A 218 -3.59 -27.11 2.38
N LYS A 219 -3.22 -27.98 3.33
CA LYS A 219 -3.01 -27.73 4.75
C LYS A 219 -1.84 -26.79 5.02
N GLU A 220 -2.02 -25.94 6.03
CA GLU A 220 -0.98 -25.11 6.65
C GLU A 220 0.23 -25.96 7.05
N THR A 221 1.44 -25.50 6.73
CA THR A 221 2.68 -26.06 7.25
C THR A 221 3.39 -24.99 8.06
N THR A 222 3.34 -25.11 9.37
CA THR A 222 4.16 -24.33 10.32
C THR A 222 5.60 -24.82 10.24
N VAL A 223 6.54 -23.93 9.91
CA VAL A 223 7.98 -24.22 10.02
C VAL A 223 8.55 -23.46 11.20
N THR A 224 8.85 -24.19 12.28
CA THR A 224 9.64 -23.71 13.41
C THR A 224 11.12 -23.88 13.05
N ILE A 225 11.84 -22.79 12.84
CA ILE A 225 13.30 -22.84 12.66
C ILE A 225 13.94 -22.86 14.06
N ASN A 226 14.28 -24.07 14.52
CA ASN A 226 15.20 -24.25 15.64
C ASN A 226 16.64 -24.20 15.12
N GLN A 227 17.41 -23.27 15.70
CA GLN A 227 18.85 -23.32 15.96
C GLN A 227 19.79 -23.85 14.86
N LEU A 228 20.59 -22.94 14.31
CA LEU A 228 21.92 -23.26 13.81
C LEU A 228 22.95 -22.47 14.63
N GLN A 229 23.39 -23.08 15.73
CA GLN A 229 24.73 -22.85 16.26
C GLN A 229 25.64 -23.92 15.65
N LYS A 230 26.62 -23.48 14.86
CA LYS A 230 27.96 -24.07 14.79
C LYS A 230 28.93 -23.03 14.24
#